data_AF-A0A969CLX4-F1
#
_entry.id   AF-A0A969CLX4-F1
#
_cell.length_a   1.000
_cell.length_b   1.000
_cell.length_c   1.000
_cell.angle_alpha   90.00
_cell.angle_beta   90.00
_cell.angle_gamma   90.00
#
_symmetry.space_group_name_H-M   'P 1'
#
loop_
_entity.id
_entity.type
_entity.pdbx_description
1 polymer ?
#
loop_
_entity_poly.entity_id
_entity_poly.type
_entity_poly.pdbx_seq_one_letter_code
_entity_poly.pdbx_strand_id
1 'polypeptide(L)' 'MATKRPRTTVSFDPEEYEELQEWAESEFRSVPQLILAIVKKTLIERKEQKQKNEDK' A
#
# COMPACT_ATOMS: atom_id res chain seq x y z
N MET A 1 5.77 9.44 -23.79
CA MET A 1 6.86 9.14 -22.83
C MET A 1 6.33 8.10 -21.84
N ALA A 2 6.91 6.91 -21.81
CA ALA A 2 6.56 5.94 -20.77
C ALA A 2 7.04 6.48 -19.42
N THR A 3 6.12 6.79 -18.52
CA THR A 3 6.46 7.15 -17.14
C THR A 3 7.15 5.93 -16.51
N LYS A 4 8.48 5.98 -16.36
CA LYS A 4 9.27 4.93 -15.72
C LYS A 4 9.01 4.90 -14.20
N ARG A 5 7.77 4.62 -13.80
CA ARG A 5 7.47 4.35 -12.40
C ARG A 5 8.09 2.99 -12.05
N PRO A 6 8.87 2.90 -10.95
CA PRO A 6 9.38 1.61 -10.49
C PRO A 6 8.21 0.67 -10.22
N ARG A 7 8.37 -0.60 -10.59
CA ARG A 7 7.37 -1.65 -10.40
C ARG A 7 7.97 -2.70 -9.49
N THR A 8 7.15 -3.19 -8.58
CA THR A 8 7.44 -4.34 -7.72
C THR A 8 6.34 -5.36 -7.93
N THR A 9 6.71 -6.63 -7.95
CA THR A 9 5.78 -7.77 -7.89
C THR A 9 5.82 -8.34 -6.48
N VAL A 10 4.66 -8.66 -5.93
CA VAL A 10 4.51 -9.28 -4.61
C VAL A 10 3.69 -10.55 -4.80
N SER A 11 4.08 -11.61 -4.10
CA SER A 11 3.33 -12.86 -4.01
C SER A 11 2.73 -12.94 -2.61
N PHE A 12 1.49 -13.41 -2.54
CA PHE A 12 0.73 -13.59 -1.31
C PHE A 12 0.32 -15.06 -1.21
N ASP A 13 0.11 -15.52 0.01
CA ASP A 13 -0.59 -16.79 0.19
C ASP A 13 -2.05 -16.65 -0.29
N PRO A 14 -2.70 -17.75 -0.74
CA PRO A 14 -4.06 -17.68 -1.28
C PRO A 14 -5.07 -17.04 -0.32
N GLU A 15 -5.01 -17.41 0.96
CA GLU A 15 -5.90 -16.92 2.01
C GLU A 15 -5.75 -15.39 2.20
N GLU A 16 -4.51 -14.90 2.25
CA GLU A 16 -4.23 -13.46 2.36
C GLU A 16 -4.71 -12.69 1.12
N TYR A 17 -4.57 -13.29 -0.06
CA TYR A 17 -5.03 -12.65 -1.29
C TYR A 17 -6.57 -12.58 -1.38
N GLU A 18 -7.26 -13.62 -0.89
CA GLU A 18 -8.72 -13.63 -0.77
C GLU A 18 -9.19 -12.50 0.16
N GLU A 19 -8.59 -12.34 1.33
CA GLU A 19 -8.91 -11.23 2.24
C GLU A 19 -8.69 -9.85 1.58
N LEU A 20 -7.58 -9.68 0.85
CA LEU A 20 -7.31 -8.45 0.11
C LEU A 20 -8.34 -8.20 -1.00
N GLN A 21 -8.81 -9.26 -1.65
CA GLN A 21 -9.82 -9.17 -2.70
C GLN A 21 -11.17 -8.74 -2.12
N GLU A 22 -11.64 -9.41 -1.06
CA GLU A 22 -12.89 -9.05 -0.37
C GLU A 22 -12.87 -7.60 0.11
N TRP A 23 -11.76 -7.16 0.71
CA TRP A 23 -11.61 -5.78 1.14
C TRP A 23 -11.62 -4.82 -0.05
N ALA A 24 -10.91 -5.12 -1.14
CA ALA A 24 -10.90 -4.27 -2.33
C ALA A 24 -12.31 -4.13 -2.94
N GLU A 25 -13.07 -5.23 -3.01
CA GLU A 25 -14.45 -5.25 -3.51
C GLU A 25 -15.39 -4.41 -2.64
N SER A 26 -15.26 -4.48 -1.31
CA SER A 26 -16.06 -3.67 -0.38
C SER A 26 -15.89 -2.15 -0.56
N GLU A 27 -14.76 -1.73 -1.12
CA GLU A 27 -14.43 -0.32 -1.40
C GLU A 27 -14.49 0.03 -2.90
N PHE A 28 -15.09 -0.83 -3.72
CA PHE A 28 -15.21 -0.65 -5.18
C PHE A 28 -13.87 -0.34 -5.87
N ARG A 29 -12.80 -1.02 -5.44
CA ARG A 29 -11.44 -0.84 -5.96
C ARG A 29 -10.78 -2.18 -6.30
N SER A 30 -9.67 -2.11 -7.02
CA SER A 30 -8.82 -3.28 -7.28
C SER A 30 -7.80 -3.52 -6.17
N VAL A 31 -7.35 -4.78 -6.02
CA VAL A 31 -6.29 -5.16 -5.04
C VAL A 31 -5.02 -4.29 -5.19
N PRO A 32 -4.49 -4.00 -6.40
CA PRO A 32 -3.34 -3.10 -6.51
C PRO A 32 -3.61 -1.66 -6.02
N GLN A 33 -4.84 -1.15 -6.17
CA GLN A 33 -5.22 0.18 -5.67
C GLN A 33 -5.33 0.18 -4.14
N LEU A 34 -5.89 -0.89 -3.55
CA LEU A 34 -5.92 -1.12 -2.11
C LEU A 34 -4.50 -1.11 -1.52
N ILE A 35 -3.61 -1.94 -2.06
CA ILE A 35 -2.21 -2.03 -1.62
C ILE A 35 -1.53 -0.67 -1.71
N LEU A 36 -1.71 0.05 -2.83
CA LEU A 36 -1.13 1.39 -2.99
C LEU A 36 -1.64 2.38 -1.93
N ALA A 37 -2.93 2.33 -1.57
CA ALA A 37 -3.51 3.21 -0.55
C ALA A 37 -2.93 2.92 0.83
N ILE A 38 -2.84 1.63 1.21
CA ILE A 38 -2.24 1.19 2.47
C ILE A 38 -0.78 1.65 2.55
N VAL A 39 0.02 1.33 1.53
CA VAL A 39 1.46 1.69 1.50
C VAL A 39 1.65 3.20 1.60
N LYS A 40 0.83 4.00 0.91
CA LYS A 40 0.90 5.47 1.00
C LYS A 40 0.62 5.96 2.41
N LYS A 41 -0.44 5.45 3.07
CA LYS A 41 -0.79 5.80 4.44
C LYS A 41 0.37 5.50 5.39
N THR A 42 0.91 4.28 5.35
CA THR A 42 2.03 3.87 6.19
C THR A 42 3.30 4.69 5.94
N LEU A 43 3.59 5.07 4.68
CA LEU A 43 4.73 5.92 4.36
C LEU A 43 4.58 7.35 4.91
N ILE A 44 3.37 7.89 4.96
CA ILE A 44 3.10 9.21 5.57
C ILE A 44 3.31 9.11 7.08
N GLU A 45 2.67 8.15 7.74
CA GLU A 45 2.80 7.92 9.19
C GLU A 45 4.27 7.71 9.60
N ARG A 46 5.03 6.93 8.82
CA ARG A 46 6.46 6.71 9.07
C ARG A 46 7.27 8.00 8.97
N LYS A 47 6.95 8.89 8.01
CA LYS A 47 7.64 10.17 7.86
C LYS A 47 7.36 11.10 9.05
N GLU A 48 6.10 11.16 9.49
CA GLU A 48 5.70 11.96 10.65
C GLU A 48 6.38 11.47 11.95
N GLN A 49 6.46 10.15 12.15
CA GLN A 49 7.19 9.56 13.28
C GLN A 49 8.69 9.87 13.24
N LYS A 50 9.31 9.86 12.05
CA LYS A 50 10.73 10.17 11.90
C LYS A 50 11.02 11.63 12.26
N GLN A 51 10.20 12.57 11.79
CA GLN A 51 10.33 14.00 12.12
C GLN A 51 10.21 14.23 13.63
N LYS A 52 9.21 13.62 14.27
CA LYS A 52 8.98 13.75 15.73
C LYS A 52 10.13 13.22 16.60
N ASN A 53 10.93 12.29 16.09
CA ASN A 53 12.10 11.75 16.78
C ASN A 53 13.40 12.51 16.45
N GLU A 54 13.46 13.27 15.36
CA GLU A 54 14.61 14.10 15.00
C GLU A 54 14.55 15.50 15.65
N ASP A 55 13.37 15.96 16.05
CA ASP A 55 13.13 17.22 16.79
C ASP A 55 13.25 17.09 18.33
N LYS A 56 13.70 15.93 18.85
CA LYS A 56 13.97 15.67 20.28
C LYS A 56 15.46 15.45 20.52
#